data_AF-A0A536ACZ1-F1
#
_entry.id   AF-A0A536ACZ1-F1
#
_cell.length_a   1.000
_cell.length_b   1.000
_cell.length_c   1.000
_cell.angle_alpha   90.00
_cell.angle_beta   90.00
_cell.angle_gamma   90.00
#
_symmetry.space_group_name_H-M   'P 1'
#
loop_
_entity.id
_entity.type
_entity.pdbx_description
1 polymer ?
#
loop_
_entity_poly.entity_id
_entity_poly.type
_entity_poly.pdbx_seq_one_letter_code
_entity_poly.pdbx_strand_id
1 'polypeptide(L)'
;MFLRTGRVRLPSSRRRRKGVWDLERRNLPIVGGNPQRAAQVRDAVRELPRGGSRRGPPGRRACRRLRRLPSAAVAGRYLEDFKVGDVARSAIGRTITQPENIQFTLLTNNTNEIHLNADYAAKTEFGKPLVNSFLTMAVVAGLMVPETSQNGFALGVSDVTLPNPLFGGDTVYADSEVLEVRETRSRHGWGIVKVRQRGIKQDGTVVLVMTRTFMVPARANAPERAHFPTPRD
;
A
#
# COMPACT_ATOMS: atom_id res chain seq x y z
N MET A 1 27.32 -7.26 58.11
CA MET A 1 26.51 -6.05 57.87
C MET A 1 25.74 -6.27 56.56
N PHE A 2 24.49 -6.74 56.68
CA PHE A 2 23.61 -7.09 55.56
C PHE A 2 22.94 -5.83 54.99
N LEU A 3 23.10 -5.55 53.70
CA LEU A 3 22.29 -4.54 53.01
C LEU A 3 21.15 -5.21 52.25
N ARG A 4 19.93 -4.87 52.70
CA ARG A 4 18.64 -5.41 52.29
C ARG A 4 18.33 -5.11 50.81
N THR A 5 17.81 -6.12 50.12
CA THR A 5 17.15 -6.03 48.84
C THR A 5 15.79 -5.33 48.98
N GLY A 6 15.62 -4.17 48.33
CA GLY A 6 14.35 -3.47 48.23
C GLY A 6 13.51 -4.00 47.07
N ARG A 7 12.44 -4.74 47.37
CA ARG A 7 11.38 -5.09 46.40
C ARG A 7 10.56 -3.83 46.09
N VAL A 8 10.59 -3.37 44.84
CA VAL A 8 9.67 -2.36 44.31
C VAL A 8 8.33 -3.04 43.99
N ARG A 9 7.26 -2.67 44.71
CA ARG A 9 5.87 -3.07 44.38
C ARG A 9 5.33 -2.13 43.31
N LEU A 10 4.89 -2.69 42.19
CA LEU A 10 4.09 -1.98 41.18
C LEU A 10 2.62 -1.88 41.64
N PRO A 11 1.92 -0.76 41.40
CA PRO A 11 0.52 -0.62 41.77
C PRO A 11 -0.39 -1.42 40.83
N SER A 12 -1.22 -2.28 41.42
CA SER A 12 -2.30 -2.98 40.73
C SER A 12 -3.44 -2.00 40.42
N SER A 13 -3.69 -1.72 39.14
CA SER A 13 -4.92 -1.05 38.72
C SER A 13 -5.70 -1.91 37.73
N ARG A 14 -6.72 -2.60 38.26
CA ARG A 14 -7.85 -3.08 37.48
C ARG A 14 -8.60 -1.85 36.95
N ARG A 15 -8.49 -1.57 35.65
CA ARG A 15 -9.52 -0.85 34.90
C ARG A 15 -9.82 -1.60 33.60
N ARG A 16 -10.98 -2.26 33.58
CA ARG A 16 -11.65 -2.72 32.35
C ARG A 16 -11.80 -1.53 31.40
N ARG A 17 -11.16 -1.57 30.23
CA ARG A 17 -11.66 -0.87 29.05
C ARG A 17 -12.32 -1.88 28.13
N LYS A 18 -13.65 -1.82 28.11
CA LYS A 18 -14.51 -2.43 27.09
C LYS A 18 -14.15 -1.81 25.74
N GLY A 19 -14.02 -2.65 24.72
CA GLY A 19 -13.77 -2.26 23.33
C GLY A 19 -13.27 -3.42 22.48
N VAL A 20 -13.73 -4.64 22.79
CA VAL A 20 -13.59 -5.80 21.91
C VAL A 20 -14.76 -5.68 20.94
N TRP A 21 -14.49 -5.38 19.67
CA TRP A 21 -15.53 -5.39 18.64
C TRP A 21 -15.58 -6.79 18.03
N ASP A 22 -16.74 -7.41 18.19
CA ASP A 22 -17.17 -8.69 17.61
C ASP A 22 -17.02 -8.68 16.09
N LEU A 23 -16.12 -9.52 15.58
CA LEU A 23 -16.13 -9.98 14.20
C LEU A 23 -17.10 -11.16 14.08
N GLU A 24 -18.40 -10.88 14.12
CA GLU A 24 -19.41 -11.86 13.75
C GLU A 24 -19.49 -12.02 12.23
N ARG A 25 -18.92 -13.14 11.78
CA ARG A 25 -19.45 -14.06 10.75
C ARG A 25 -20.25 -13.41 9.61
N ARG A 26 -19.56 -13.09 8.52
CA ARG A 26 -20.14 -13.19 7.17
C ARG A 26 -19.45 -14.34 6.44
N ASN A 27 -20.16 -15.48 6.37
CA ASN A 27 -19.84 -16.61 5.51
C ASN A 27 -19.67 -16.13 4.07
N LEU A 28 -18.45 -16.21 3.55
CA LEU A 28 -18.18 -16.19 2.11
C LEU A 28 -17.60 -17.57 1.74
N PRO A 29 -18.12 -18.22 0.69
CA PRO A 29 -17.70 -19.57 0.34
C PRO A 29 -16.25 -19.61 -0.12
N ILE A 30 -15.50 -20.56 0.43
CA ILE A 30 -14.16 -20.96 -0.01
C ILE A 30 -14.32 -21.60 -1.39
N VAL A 31 -13.92 -20.90 -2.46
CA VAL A 31 -13.83 -21.50 -3.80
C VAL A 31 -12.44 -22.10 -3.96
N GLY A 32 -12.39 -23.43 -3.90
CA GLY A 32 -11.22 -24.24 -4.21
C GLY A 32 -10.77 -24.06 -5.66
N GLY A 33 -9.45 -24.12 -5.88
CA GLY A 33 -8.83 -24.02 -7.19
C GLY A 33 -9.22 -25.19 -8.09
N ASN A 34 -9.50 -24.89 -9.37
CA ASN A 34 -9.66 -25.89 -10.42
C ASN A 34 -8.33 -26.05 -11.21
N PRO A 35 -7.65 -27.20 -11.13
CA PRO A 35 -6.38 -27.45 -11.82
C PRO A 35 -6.48 -27.61 -13.35
N GLN A 36 -7.67 -27.60 -13.96
CA GLN A 36 -7.83 -27.82 -15.40
C GLN A 36 -7.69 -26.58 -16.28
N ARG A 37 -7.57 -25.36 -15.73
CA ARG A 37 -7.37 -24.13 -16.51
C ARG A 37 -5.92 -23.85 -16.95
N ALA A 38 -4.94 -24.58 -16.42
CA ALA A 38 -3.52 -24.38 -16.73
C ALA A 38 -3.04 -25.06 -18.02
N ALA A 39 -3.83 -25.99 -18.58
CA ALA A 39 -3.44 -26.76 -19.77
C ALA A 39 -3.77 -26.07 -21.11
N GLN A 40 -4.76 -25.16 -21.15
CA GLN A 40 -5.25 -24.55 -22.40
C GLN A 40 -4.41 -23.35 -22.91
N VAL A 41 -3.37 -22.93 -22.19
CA VAL A 41 -2.52 -21.78 -22.59
C VAL A 41 -1.23 -22.24 -23.30
N ARG A 42 -0.96 -23.55 -23.37
CA ARG A 42 0.28 -24.08 -23.96
C ARG A 42 0.18 -24.51 -25.43
N ASP A 43 -1.02 -24.67 -25.97
CA ASP A 43 -1.20 -25.18 -27.34
C ASP A 43 -1.38 -24.09 -28.42
N ALA A 44 -1.46 -22.81 -28.05
CA ALA A 44 -1.71 -21.71 -28.98
C ALA A 44 -0.45 -21.06 -29.60
N VAL A 45 0.74 -21.62 -29.39
CA VAL A 45 2.02 -21.01 -29.84
C VAL A 45 2.68 -21.77 -31.01
N ARG A 46 2.04 -22.80 -31.59
CA ARG A 46 2.70 -23.69 -32.56
C ARG A 46 2.28 -23.59 -34.02
N GLU A 47 1.47 -22.61 -34.42
CA GLU A 47 1.10 -22.43 -35.83
C GLU A 47 1.20 -20.97 -36.29
N LEU A 48 2.34 -20.61 -36.85
CA LEU A 48 2.47 -19.44 -37.73
C LEU A 48 3.18 -19.87 -39.02
N PRO A 49 2.56 -19.69 -40.21
CA PRO A 49 3.20 -20.04 -41.47
C PRO A 49 4.24 -18.99 -41.89
N ARG A 50 5.33 -19.47 -42.50
CA ARG A 50 6.42 -18.66 -43.07
C ARG A 50 6.19 -18.40 -44.56
N GLY A 51 6.35 -17.13 -44.98
CA GLY A 51 6.94 -16.77 -46.29
C GLY A 51 6.06 -16.00 -47.30
N GLY A 52 6.62 -14.94 -47.92
CA GLY A 52 6.15 -14.35 -49.18
C GLY A 52 6.36 -12.82 -49.34
N SER A 53 6.90 -12.37 -50.47
CA SER A 53 7.63 -11.09 -50.66
C SER A 53 6.91 -9.94 -51.42
N ARG A 54 7.27 -8.69 -51.03
CA ARG A 54 7.43 -7.41 -51.81
C ARG A 54 6.25 -6.77 -52.59
N ARG A 55 5.95 -5.51 -52.24
CA ARG A 55 5.92 -4.29 -53.11
C ARG A 55 5.73 -3.01 -52.26
N GLY A 56 6.45 -1.92 -52.59
CA GLY A 56 6.37 -0.60 -51.95
C GLY A 56 5.55 0.43 -52.77
N PRO A 57 5.64 1.75 -52.48
CA PRO A 57 4.65 2.53 -51.70
C PRO A 57 3.95 3.62 -52.58
N PRO A 58 2.93 4.39 -52.12
CA PRO A 58 3.18 5.57 -51.26
C PRO A 58 2.04 5.94 -50.29
N GLY A 59 2.36 6.77 -49.30
CA GLY A 59 1.36 7.50 -48.51
C GLY A 59 1.87 7.86 -47.13
N ARG A 60 2.40 9.09 -46.98
CA ARG A 60 2.65 9.71 -45.67
C ARG A 60 1.30 9.86 -44.96
N ARG A 61 0.87 8.82 -44.24
CA ARG A 61 -0.27 8.92 -43.33
C ARG A 61 0.17 9.82 -42.19
N ALA A 62 -0.51 10.96 -42.06
CA ALA A 62 -0.40 11.84 -40.92
C ALA A 62 -0.34 10.99 -39.64
N CYS A 63 0.73 11.13 -38.87
CA CYS A 63 0.82 10.55 -37.55
C CYS A 63 -0.30 11.19 -36.74
N ARG A 64 -1.44 10.50 -36.66
CA ARG A 64 -2.62 10.94 -35.93
C ARG A 64 -2.14 11.07 -34.49
N ARG A 65 -1.96 12.30 -33.99
CA ARG A 65 -1.61 12.56 -32.58
C ARG A 65 -2.55 11.71 -31.75
N LEU A 66 -2.03 10.64 -31.16
CA LEU A 66 -2.78 9.80 -30.24
C LEU A 66 -3.23 10.72 -29.12
N ARG A 67 -4.52 11.02 -29.09
CA ARG A 67 -5.13 11.75 -27.98
C ARG A 67 -4.96 10.85 -26.76
N ARG A 68 -3.94 11.14 -25.94
CA ARG A 68 -3.76 10.49 -24.64
C ARG A 68 -5.02 10.77 -23.84
N LEU A 69 -5.87 9.75 -23.68
CA LEU A 69 -6.90 9.77 -22.66
C LEU A 69 -6.17 9.55 -21.33
N PRO A 70 -6.20 10.50 -20.38
CA PRO A 70 -5.72 10.20 -19.05
C PRO A 70 -6.66 9.14 -18.46
N SER A 71 -6.14 7.94 -18.21
CA SER A 71 -6.83 7.00 -17.33
C SER A 71 -7.00 7.70 -15.98
N ALA A 72 -8.23 7.77 -15.47
CA ALA A 72 -8.54 8.41 -14.20
C ALA A 72 -7.68 7.87 -13.03
N ALA A 73 -7.25 6.59 -13.12
CA ALA A 73 -6.36 5.95 -12.16
C ALA A 73 -4.93 6.55 -12.14
N VAL A 74 -4.49 7.20 -13.22
CA VAL A 74 -3.15 7.81 -13.34
C VAL A 74 -3.15 9.26 -12.86
N ALA A 75 -4.30 9.94 -12.92
CA ALA A 75 -4.40 11.35 -12.55
C ALA A 75 -4.48 11.58 -11.03
N GLY A 76 -5.02 10.62 -10.27
CA GLY A 76 -5.28 10.77 -8.83
C GLY A 76 -6.46 11.70 -8.52
N ARG A 77 -6.90 11.72 -7.26
CA ARG A 77 -8.06 12.50 -6.78
C ARG A 77 -7.69 13.92 -6.37
N TYR A 78 -8.64 14.85 -6.51
CA TYR A 78 -8.56 16.22 -6.00
C TYR A 78 -9.50 16.42 -4.82
N LEU A 79 -9.45 17.59 -4.17
CA LEU A 79 -10.23 17.87 -2.96
C LEU A 79 -11.71 17.55 -3.13
N GLU A 80 -12.33 18.01 -4.22
CA GLU A 80 -13.76 17.83 -4.47
C GLU A 80 -14.16 16.37 -4.77
N ASP A 81 -13.18 15.50 -5.03
CA ASP A 81 -13.45 14.09 -5.32
C ASP A 81 -13.62 13.28 -4.02
N PHE A 82 -13.20 13.78 -2.86
CA PHE A 82 -13.26 13.06 -1.57
C PHE A 82 -14.59 13.27 -0.85
N LYS A 83 -15.23 12.17 -0.44
CA LYS A 83 -16.42 12.21 0.42
C LYS A 83 -16.19 11.35 1.66
N VAL A 84 -16.64 11.85 2.81
CA VAL A 84 -16.58 11.10 4.08
C VAL A 84 -17.36 9.78 3.93
N GLY A 85 -16.76 8.69 4.37
CA GLY A 85 -17.28 7.34 4.21
C GLY A 85 -16.85 6.62 2.93
N ASP A 86 -16.21 7.30 1.98
CA ASP A 86 -15.66 6.64 0.78
C ASP A 86 -14.61 5.62 1.19
N VAL A 87 -14.70 4.41 0.61
CA VAL A 87 -13.70 3.35 0.77
C VAL A 87 -13.08 3.02 -0.57
N ALA A 88 -11.76 3.14 -0.65
CA ALA A 88 -10.96 2.71 -1.80
C ALA A 88 -10.08 1.52 -1.43
N ARG A 89 -9.75 0.68 -2.41
CA ARG A 89 -8.86 -0.49 -2.26
C ARG A 89 -7.73 -0.39 -3.26
N SER A 90 -6.55 -0.91 -2.90
CA SER A 90 -5.41 -0.95 -3.80
C SER A 90 -5.73 -1.82 -5.03
N ALA A 91 -5.38 -1.33 -6.22
CA ALA A 91 -5.58 -2.07 -7.47
C ALA A 91 -4.65 -3.30 -7.58
N ILE A 92 -3.54 -3.28 -6.83
CA ILE A 92 -2.54 -4.35 -6.80
C ILE A 92 -2.30 -4.80 -5.35
N GLY A 93 -1.83 -6.03 -5.20
CA GLY A 93 -1.15 -6.51 -4.01
C GLY A 93 0.35 -6.57 -4.26
N ARG A 94 1.16 -6.44 -3.20
CA ARG A 94 2.61 -6.54 -3.30
C ARG A 94 3.14 -7.57 -2.31
N THR A 95 3.83 -8.58 -2.84
CA THR A 95 4.62 -9.52 -2.03
C THR A 95 5.85 -8.80 -1.47
N ILE A 96 6.06 -8.87 -0.16
CA ILE A 96 7.26 -8.35 0.49
C ILE A 96 8.27 -9.48 0.60
N THR A 97 9.48 -9.27 0.09
CA THR A 97 10.54 -10.26 0.15
C THR A 97 11.48 -10.02 1.33
N GLN A 98 12.16 -11.08 1.79
CA GLN A 98 13.14 -10.95 2.88
C GLN A 98 14.33 -10.04 2.51
N PRO A 99 14.90 -10.06 1.29
CA PRO A 99 15.94 -9.11 0.90
C PRO A 99 15.50 -7.64 0.99
N GLU A 100 14.27 -7.31 0.57
CA GLU A 100 13.74 -5.94 0.69
C GLU A 100 13.57 -5.52 2.16
N ASN A 101 13.14 -6.44 3.03
CA ASN A 101 13.05 -6.20 4.46
C ASN A 101 14.41 -5.88 5.08
N ILE A 102 15.44 -6.67 4.74
CA ILE A 102 16.81 -6.43 5.20
C ILE A 102 17.32 -5.09 4.67
N GLN A 103 17.18 -4.84 3.37
CA GLN A 103 17.64 -3.60 2.74
C GLN A 103 17.00 -2.37 3.37
N PHE A 104 15.67 -2.36 3.55
CA PHE A 104 14.97 -1.25 4.18
C PHE A 104 15.40 -1.05 5.65
N THR A 105 15.55 -2.15 6.39
CA THR A 105 16.00 -2.12 7.79
C THR A 105 17.38 -1.49 7.92
N LEU A 106 18.32 -1.87 7.06
CA LEU A 106 19.67 -1.31 7.03
C LEU A 106 19.68 0.14 6.54
N LEU A 107 18.90 0.47 5.50
CA LEU A 107 18.78 1.83 4.96
C LEU A 107 18.25 2.83 5.99
N THR A 108 17.43 2.36 6.93
CA THR A 108 16.82 3.19 7.99
C THR A 108 17.60 3.14 9.31
N ASN A 109 18.80 2.55 9.32
CA ASN A 109 19.64 2.36 10.50
C ASN A 109 18.91 1.64 11.67
N ASN A 110 17.95 0.77 11.36
CA ASN A 110 17.34 -0.09 12.36
C ASN A 110 18.25 -1.30 12.61
N THR A 111 18.95 -1.31 13.74
CA THR A 111 19.91 -2.38 14.11
C THR A 111 19.25 -3.58 14.81
N ASN A 112 17.92 -3.63 14.89
CA ASN A 112 17.23 -4.74 15.55
C ASN A 112 17.34 -6.03 14.71
N GLU A 113 18.06 -6.99 15.27
CA GLU A 113 18.38 -8.28 14.65
C GLU A 113 17.14 -9.09 14.24
N ILE A 114 15.98 -8.87 14.88
CA ILE A 114 14.75 -9.60 14.56
C ILE A 114 14.29 -9.45 13.11
N HIS A 115 14.75 -8.39 12.42
CA HIS A 115 14.39 -8.12 11.03
C HIS A 115 15.41 -8.65 10.00
N LEU A 116 16.64 -8.94 10.42
CA LEU A 116 17.76 -9.16 9.50
C LEU A 116 18.66 -10.36 9.79
N ASN A 117 18.70 -10.84 11.04
CA ASN A 117 19.51 -11.99 11.44
C ASN A 117 18.61 -13.23 11.60
N ALA A 118 18.75 -14.19 10.69
CA ALA A 118 17.99 -15.44 10.72
C ALA A 118 18.32 -16.32 11.94
N ASP A 119 19.58 -16.37 12.38
CA ASP A 119 19.99 -17.13 13.57
C ASP A 119 19.37 -16.56 14.84
N TYR A 120 19.36 -15.23 14.98
CA TYR A 120 18.67 -14.57 16.07
C TYR A 120 17.15 -14.80 16.02
N ALA A 121 16.53 -14.58 14.86
CA ALA A 121 15.08 -14.69 14.71
C ALA A 121 14.57 -16.11 14.97
N ALA A 122 15.34 -17.15 14.65
CA ALA A 122 15.02 -18.55 14.94
C ALA A 122 14.90 -18.85 16.45
N LYS A 123 15.50 -18.02 17.31
CA LYS A 123 15.45 -18.12 18.78
C LYS A 123 14.26 -17.37 19.38
N THR A 124 13.47 -16.67 18.56
CA THR A 124 12.27 -15.92 18.98
C THR A 124 11.01 -16.74 18.72
N GLU A 125 9.87 -16.32 19.27
CA GLU A 125 8.56 -16.95 19.02
C GLU A 125 8.15 -16.97 17.53
N PHE A 126 8.76 -16.09 16.71
CA PHE A 126 8.44 -15.97 15.30
C PHE A 126 9.18 -17.00 14.42
N GLY A 127 10.30 -17.56 14.90
CA GLY A 127 11.08 -18.59 14.22
C GLY A 127 11.78 -18.18 12.91
N LYS A 128 11.53 -16.96 12.41
CA LYS A 128 12.12 -16.39 11.19
C LYS A 128 12.08 -14.86 11.24
N PRO A 129 12.89 -14.15 10.44
CA PRO A 129 12.93 -12.70 10.49
C PRO A 129 11.57 -12.04 10.24
N LEU A 130 11.21 -11.11 11.12
CA LEU A 130 10.00 -10.31 11.00
C LEU A 130 10.19 -9.16 10.03
N VAL A 131 9.14 -8.82 9.28
CA VAL A 131 9.15 -7.59 8.48
C VAL A 131 9.15 -6.37 9.39
N ASN A 132 10.04 -5.43 9.11
CA ASN A 132 10.12 -4.14 9.79
C ASN A 132 8.79 -3.39 9.67
N SER A 133 8.27 -2.91 10.80
CA SER A 133 6.98 -2.24 10.86
C SER A 133 6.91 -0.98 10.00
N PHE A 134 8.00 -0.22 9.89
CA PHE A 134 8.06 0.97 9.05
C PHE A 134 8.04 0.62 7.56
N LEU A 135 8.61 -0.52 7.15
CA LEU A 135 8.45 -1.03 5.78
C LEU A 135 6.99 -1.35 5.51
N THR A 136 6.32 -2.01 6.46
CA THR A 136 4.87 -2.31 6.35
C THR A 136 4.06 -1.04 6.17
N MET A 137 4.32 0.00 6.98
CA MET A 137 3.67 1.31 6.85
C MET A 137 3.93 1.97 5.50
N ALA A 138 5.19 1.96 5.04
CA ALA A 138 5.57 2.55 3.76
C ALA A 138 4.89 1.85 2.57
N VAL A 139 4.83 0.51 2.60
CA VAL A 139 4.18 -0.30 1.56
C VAL A 139 2.68 -0.02 1.52
N VAL A 140 1.99 -0.07 2.67
CA VAL A 140 0.54 0.18 2.74
C VAL A 140 0.19 1.60 2.32
N ALA A 141 0.95 2.60 2.78
CA ALA A 141 0.77 3.98 2.34
C ALA A 141 0.99 4.12 0.82
N GLY A 142 2.04 3.49 0.30
CA GLY A 142 2.41 3.49 -1.12
C GLY A 142 1.34 2.89 -2.03
N LEU A 143 0.77 1.75 -1.64
CA LEU A 143 -0.31 1.07 -2.36
C LEU A 143 -1.57 1.95 -2.53
N MET A 144 -1.79 2.88 -1.60
CA MET A 144 -2.94 3.78 -1.61
C MET A 144 -2.64 5.17 -2.19
N VAL A 145 -1.41 5.47 -2.62
CA VAL A 145 -1.07 6.78 -3.19
C VAL A 145 -2.01 7.18 -4.34
N PRO A 146 -2.29 6.33 -5.35
CA PRO A 146 -3.17 6.69 -6.47
C PRO A 146 -4.56 7.19 -6.02
N GLU A 147 -5.11 6.57 -4.98
CA GLU A 147 -6.44 6.84 -4.43
C GLU A 147 -6.47 7.92 -3.34
N THR A 148 -5.30 8.39 -2.89
CA THR A 148 -5.20 9.34 -1.78
C THR A 148 -4.33 10.53 -2.15
N SER A 149 -3.04 10.46 -1.86
CA SER A 149 -2.14 11.61 -1.89
C SER A 149 -1.41 11.79 -3.22
N GLN A 150 -1.83 11.15 -4.32
CA GLN A 150 -1.18 11.29 -5.63
C GLN A 150 -1.03 12.76 -6.05
N ASN A 151 -2.04 13.60 -5.80
CA ASN A 151 -2.01 15.05 -6.09
C ASN A 151 -1.59 15.91 -4.90
N GLY A 152 -1.26 15.30 -3.76
CA GLY A 152 -1.07 15.98 -2.49
C GLY A 152 0.22 15.55 -1.80
N PHE A 153 0.28 15.84 -0.50
CA PHE A 153 1.39 15.42 0.34
C PHE A 153 0.93 15.18 1.78
N ALA A 154 1.65 14.31 2.48
CA ALA A 154 1.30 13.93 3.85
C ALA A 154 1.58 15.06 4.85
N LEU A 155 0.70 15.22 5.83
CA LEU A 155 0.88 16.10 6.99
C LEU A 155 1.20 15.31 8.26
N GLY A 156 0.77 14.05 8.34
CA GLY A 156 1.06 13.22 9.50
C GLY A 156 0.43 11.83 9.43
N VAL A 157 0.86 11.01 10.37
CA VAL A 157 0.33 9.66 10.61
C VAL A 157 0.05 9.53 12.11
N SER A 158 -1.11 8.99 12.47
CA SER A 158 -1.55 8.75 13.86
C SER A 158 -2.21 7.38 14.01
N ASP A 159 -2.48 6.97 15.25
CA ASP A 159 -3.28 5.79 15.57
C ASP A 159 -2.76 4.48 14.92
N VAL A 160 -1.44 4.33 14.89
CA VAL A 160 -0.77 3.17 14.27
C VAL A 160 -0.86 1.94 15.18
N THR A 161 -1.34 0.85 14.63
CA THR A 161 -1.38 -0.47 15.29
C THR A 161 -0.93 -1.56 14.33
N LEU A 162 -0.19 -2.54 14.85
CA LEU A 162 0.35 -3.68 14.10
C LEU A 162 -0.18 -4.97 14.73
N PRO A 163 -1.45 -5.34 14.49
CA PRO A 163 -2.11 -6.40 15.25
C PRO A 163 -1.57 -7.81 14.95
N ASN A 164 -0.95 -8.02 13.79
CA ASN A 164 -0.42 -9.32 13.38
C ASN A 164 0.95 -9.15 12.69
N PRO A 165 1.85 -10.14 12.85
CA PRO A 165 3.17 -10.10 12.22
C PRO A 165 3.07 -10.27 10.69
N LEU A 166 4.11 -9.78 10.02
CA LEU A 166 4.31 -9.95 8.58
C LEU A 166 5.69 -10.57 8.34
N PHE A 167 5.79 -11.46 7.37
CA PHE A 167 7.01 -12.18 7.02
C PHE A 167 7.38 -12.02 5.55
N GLY A 168 8.65 -12.29 5.23
CA GLY A 168 9.06 -12.46 3.84
C GLY A 168 8.21 -13.53 3.15
N GLY A 169 7.66 -13.19 1.98
CA GLY A 169 6.73 -14.01 1.20
C GLY A 169 5.26 -13.64 1.37
N ASP A 170 4.89 -12.85 2.38
CA ASP A 170 3.52 -12.36 2.53
C ASP A 170 3.20 -11.31 1.46
N THR A 171 1.96 -11.34 0.97
CA THR A 171 1.43 -10.37 0.00
C THR A 171 0.46 -9.42 0.67
N VAL A 172 0.78 -8.13 0.60
CA VAL A 172 0.00 -7.07 1.25
C VAL A 172 -0.86 -6.33 0.23
N TYR A 173 -2.13 -6.18 0.58
CA TYR A 173 -3.11 -5.29 -0.02
C TYR A 173 -3.41 -4.15 0.95
N ALA A 174 -4.04 -3.08 0.44
CA ALA A 174 -4.44 -1.96 1.28
C ALA A 174 -5.86 -1.49 0.98
N ASP A 175 -6.51 -0.94 2.00
CA ASP A 175 -7.70 -0.12 1.83
C ASP A 175 -7.60 1.18 2.60
N SER A 176 -8.44 2.14 2.23
CA SER A 176 -8.48 3.48 2.80
C SER A 176 -9.91 3.97 2.87
N GLU A 177 -10.34 4.39 4.06
CA GLU A 177 -11.64 5.01 4.31
C GLU A 177 -11.47 6.48 4.64
N VAL A 178 -12.25 7.35 4.01
CA VAL A 178 -12.24 8.79 4.28
C VAL A 178 -13.01 9.10 5.56
N LEU A 179 -12.32 9.65 6.55
CA LEU A 179 -12.89 10.01 7.85
C LEU A 179 -13.31 11.49 7.91
N GLU A 180 -12.54 12.36 7.26
CA GLU A 180 -12.73 13.81 7.30
C GLU A 180 -12.26 14.44 5.99
N VAL A 181 -13.01 15.41 5.50
CA VAL A 181 -12.62 16.29 4.39
C VAL A 181 -12.96 17.71 4.80
N ARG A 182 -12.00 18.62 4.72
CA ARG A 182 -12.24 20.05 4.97
C ARG A 182 -11.28 20.92 4.18
N GLU A 183 -11.71 22.14 3.87
CA GLU A 183 -10.81 23.14 3.32
C GLU A 183 -9.81 23.65 4.38
N THR A 184 -8.65 24.12 3.90
CA THR A 184 -7.69 24.82 4.77
C THR A 184 -8.02 26.30 4.84
N ARG A 185 -7.83 26.89 6.04
CA ARG A 185 -7.99 28.33 6.26
C ARG A 185 -6.77 29.14 5.80
N SER A 186 -5.60 28.52 5.72
CA SER A 186 -4.32 29.20 5.47
C SER A 186 -3.83 29.10 4.03
N ARG A 187 -4.40 28.19 3.22
CA ARG A 187 -4.00 27.98 1.82
C ARG A 187 -5.24 27.83 0.94
N HIS A 188 -5.65 28.92 0.30
CA HIS A 188 -6.83 28.93 -0.57
C HIS A 188 -6.73 27.90 -1.70
N GLY A 189 -7.84 27.23 -2.00
CA GLY A 189 -7.91 26.18 -3.03
C GLY A 189 -7.26 24.86 -2.64
N TRP A 190 -7.03 24.62 -1.35
CA TRP A 190 -6.51 23.36 -0.82
C TRP A 190 -7.41 22.86 0.31
N GLY A 191 -7.32 21.56 0.60
CA GLY A 191 -8.02 20.95 1.71
C GLY A 191 -7.23 19.82 2.36
N ILE A 192 -7.62 19.49 3.57
CA ILE A 192 -7.05 18.45 4.41
C ILE A 192 -8.02 17.28 4.40
N VAL A 193 -7.48 16.09 4.14
CA VAL A 193 -8.21 14.83 4.13
C VAL A 193 -7.57 13.91 5.17
N LYS A 194 -8.41 13.31 6.02
CA LYS A 194 -8.01 12.30 6.99
C LYS A 194 -8.60 10.96 6.57
N VAL A 195 -7.75 9.93 6.53
CA VAL A 195 -8.15 8.59 6.13
C VAL A 195 -7.70 7.55 7.14
N ARG A 196 -8.52 6.52 7.37
CA ARG A 196 -8.09 5.29 8.04
C ARG A 196 -7.64 4.30 6.98
N GLN A 197 -6.44 3.76 7.13
CA GLN A 197 -5.88 2.78 6.23
C GLN A 197 -5.62 1.46 6.93
N ARG A 198 -5.81 0.36 6.19
CA ARG A 198 -5.46 -0.98 6.66
C ARG A 198 -4.51 -1.65 5.68
N GLY A 199 -3.53 -2.37 6.22
CA GLY A 199 -2.74 -3.36 5.50
C GLY A 199 -3.31 -4.74 5.75
N ILE A 200 -3.52 -5.52 4.68
CA ILE A 200 -4.23 -6.80 4.73
C ILE A 200 -3.42 -7.84 3.94
N LYS A 201 -3.17 -9.01 4.52
CA LYS A 201 -2.49 -10.13 3.85
C LYS A 201 -3.39 -10.84 2.83
N GLN A 202 -2.80 -11.72 2.02
CA GLN A 202 -3.51 -12.59 1.07
C GLN A 202 -4.59 -13.48 1.72
N ASP A 203 -4.45 -13.80 3.01
CA ASP A 203 -5.42 -14.60 3.78
C ASP A 203 -6.52 -13.76 4.45
N GLY A 204 -6.52 -12.44 4.24
CA GLY A 204 -7.47 -11.51 4.85
C GLY A 204 -7.07 -10.99 6.24
N THR A 205 -5.94 -11.44 6.80
CA THR A 205 -5.44 -10.97 8.10
C THR A 205 -5.01 -9.51 8.02
N VAL A 206 -5.51 -8.67 8.93
CA VAL A 206 -5.07 -7.27 9.07
C VAL A 206 -3.70 -7.25 9.76
N VAL A 207 -2.71 -6.58 9.17
CA VAL A 207 -1.34 -6.45 9.72
C VAL A 207 -0.99 -5.03 10.12
N LEU A 208 -1.73 -4.04 9.62
CA LEU A 208 -1.56 -2.63 9.95
C LEU A 208 -2.92 -1.97 9.99
N VAL A 209 -3.14 -1.10 10.98
CA VAL A 209 -4.17 -0.06 10.93
C VAL A 209 -3.49 1.26 11.29
N MET A 210 -3.71 2.29 10.49
CA MET A 210 -3.21 3.63 10.78
C MET A 210 -4.17 4.70 10.28
N THR A 211 -4.03 5.90 10.80
CA THR A 211 -4.71 7.08 10.28
C THR A 211 -3.69 7.98 9.60
N ARG A 212 -3.94 8.37 8.35
CA ARG A 212 -3.11 9.31 7.60
C ARG A 212 -3.86 10.61 7.38
N THR A 213 -3.15 11.71 7.55
CA THR A 213 -3.64 13.05 7.22
C THR A 213 -2.77 13.61 6.11
N PHE A 214 -3.40 14.11 5.05
CA PHE A 214 -2.70 14.69 3.90
C PHE A 214 -3.45 15.91 3.39
N MET A 215 -2.73 16.77 2.67
CA MET A 215 -3.30 17.95 2.02
C MET A 215 -3.37 17.72 0.51
N VAL A 216 -4.48 18.09 -0.11
CA VAL A 216 -4.71 17.99 -1.56
C VAL A 216 -5.21 19.32 -2.12
N PRO A 217 -4.84 19.68 -3.35
CA PRO A 217 -5.41 20.84 -4.03
C PRO A 217 -6.83 20.53 -4.52
N ALA A 218 -7.67 21.56 -4.59
CA ALA A 218 -8.78 21.59 -5.52
C ALA A 218 -8.22 21.53 -6.95
N ARG A 219 -8.95 20.94 -7.89
CA ARG A 219 -8.44 20.74 -9.25
C ARG A 219 -8.01 22.02 -9.96
N ALA A 220 -8.71 23.13 -9.71
CA ALA A 220 -8.35 24.45 -10.24
C ALA A 220 -7.00 24.99 -9.71
N ASN A 221 -6.51 24.46 -8.59
CA ASN A 221 -5.28 24.89 -7.92
C ASN A 221 -4.16 23.85 -8.02
N ALA A 222 -4.37 22.78 -8.80
CA ALA A 222 -3.40 21.73 -8.97
C ALA A 222 -2.28 22.16 -9.94
N PRO A 223 -1.01 21.80 -9.64
CA PRO A 223 0.08 22.07 -10.56
C PRO A 223 -0.08 21.26 -11.86
N GLU A 224 0.35 21.85 -12.98
CA GLU A 224 0.34 21.19 -14.28
C GLU A 224 1.29 19.98 -14.28
N ARG A 225 0.85 18.87 -14.86
CA ARG A 225 1.61 17.62 -14.92
C ARG A 225 2.31 17.36 -16.25
N ALA A 226 2.33 18.34 -17.16
CA ALA A 226 3.02 18.25 -18.44
C ALA A 226 4.54 18.41 -18.25
N HIS A 227 5.19 17.37 -17.70
CA HIS A 227 6.62 17.34 -17.43
C HIS A 227 7.44 16.58 -18.49
N PHE A 228 6.78 16.01 -19.51
CA PHE A 228 7.49 15.30 -20.56
C PHE A 228 8.29 16.32 -21.39
N PRO A 229 9.62 16.20 -21.50
CA PRO A 229 10.43 17.15 -22.23
C PRO A 229 10.07 17.12 -23.71
N THR A 230 10.11 18.29 -24.35
CA THR A 230 10.01 18.33 -25.82
C THR A 230 11.34 17.82 -26.40
N PRO A 231 11.33 16.82 -27.30
CA PRO A 231 12.54 16.41 -27.99
C PRO A 231 13.20 17.62 -28.67
N ARG A 232 14.52 17.74 -28.57
CA ARG A 232 15.28 18.68 -29.39
C ARG A 232 15.54 18.02 -30.75
N ASP A 233 15.46 18.80 -31.83
CA ASP A 233 15.78 18.36 -33.18
C ASP A 233 17.27 18.00 -33.34
#